data_AF-A0A9W4MAU5-F1
#
_entry.id   AF-A0A9W4MAU5-F1
#
_cell.length_a   1.000
_cell.length_b   1.000
_cell.length_c   1.000
_cell.angle_alpha   90.00
_cell.angle_beta   90.00
_cell.angle_gamma   90.00
#
_symmetry.space_group_name_H-M   'P 1'
#
loop_
_entity.id
_entity.type
_entity.pdbx_description
1 polymer ?
#
loop_
_entity_poly.entity_id
_entity_poly.type
_entity_poly.pdbx_seq_one_letter_code
_entity_poly.pdbx_strand_id
1 'polypeptide(L)'
;MFTDKLTVVLSAAALCLLLSNPNSAHANAEFRSAWADPAQTRTLEELLYQAIQGKGVGVLTSAHSEIVAKDLAAINHIQRLIEKGDTQAIQRISMNMNACHHAGVTIRLMVLGAYETAEPGSQREIAISSEDAQRFAEYMDRCERMSKMSGNRRLIGTP
;
A
#
# COMPACT_ATOMS: atom_id res chain seq x y z
N MET A 1 -50.66 -20.22 57.55
CA MET A 1 -49.48 -19.91 58.39
C MET A 1 -48.24 -20.27 57.57
N PHE A 2 -47.32 -19.31 57.45
CA PHE A 2 -45.99 -19.28 56.79
C PHE A 2 -45.23 -20.64 56.77
N THR A 3 -44.39 -20.99 55.78
CA THR A 3 -43.26 -20.24 55.19
C THR A 3 -42.74 -20.93 53.92
N ASP A 4 -42.17 -20.11 53.03
CA ASP A 4 -41.34 -20.41 51.85
C ASP A 4 -40.13 -21.34 52.07
N LYS A 5 -39.67 -21.97 50.98
CA LYS A 5 -38.28 -21.87 50.49
C LYS A 5 -38.10 -22.50 49.10
N LEU A 6 -37.90 -21.63 48.10
CA LEU A 6 -37.28 -21.94 46.82
C LEU A 6 -35.85 -22.43 47.01
N THR A 7 -35.46 -23.50 46.32
CA THR A 7 -34.05 -23.77 46.00
C THR A 7 -33.95 -24.20 44.54
N VAL A 8 -33.62 -23.23 43.70
CA VAL A 8 -33.15 -23.43 42.31
C VAL A 8 -31.70 -23.91 42.39
N VAL A 9 -31.39 -25.08 41.85
CA VAL A 9 -30.00 -25.53 41.68
C VAL A 9 -29.56 -25.20 40.26
N LEU A 10 -28.67 -24.21 40.16
CA LEU A 10 -27.96 -23.77 38.97
C LEU A 10 -26.82 -24.75 38.61
N SER A 11 -26.73 -25.03 37.31
CA SER A 11 -25.51 -24.96 36.50
C SER A 11 -24.29 -25.84 36.87
N ALA A 12 -24.13 -26.94 36.13
CA ALA A 12 -22.83 -27.55 35.88
C ALA A 12 -22.75 -28.03 34.41
N ALA A 13 -22.48 -27.09 33.50
CA ALA A 13 -22.03 -27.39 32.15
C ALA A 13 -21.15 -26.21 31.65
N ALA A 14 -20.04 -25.98 32.36
CA ALA A 14 -18.99 -25.06 31.94
C ALA A 14 -17.71 -25.83 31.66
N LEU A 15 -17.75 -26.75 30.69
CA LEU A 15 -16.55 -27.43 30.20
C LEU A 15 -16.82 -27.89 28.75
N CYS A 16 -16.51 -27.02 27.79
CA CYS A 16 -16.18 -27.33 26.37
C CYS A 16 -16.12 -26.09 25.45
N LEU A 17 -15.70 -24.90 25.94
CA LEU A 17 -15.52 -23.71 25.08
C LEU A 17 -14.08 -23.18 25.06
N LEU A 18 -13.08 -24.05 25.24
CA LEU A 18 -11.66 -23.66 25.11
C LEU A 18 -10.97 -24.24 23.87
N LEU A 19 -11.71 -24.63 22.84
CA LEU A 19 -11.14 -25.02 21.55
C LEU A 19 -11.84 -24.26 20.43
N SER A 20 -11.01 -23.61 19.62
CA SER A 20 -11.36 -22.73 18.50
C SER A 20 -11.67 -21.29 18.93
N ASN A 21 -10.61 -20.50 19.06
CA ASN A 21 -10.68 -19.11 18.62
C ASN A 21 -10.51 -19.14 17.08
N PRO A 22 -11.58 -19.13 16.25
CA PRO A 22 -11.42 -18.83 14.83
C PRO A 22 -11.14 -17.34 14.59
N ASN A 23 -11.03 -16.54 15.66
CA ASN A 23 -10.82 -15.10 15.58
C ASN A 23 -9.36 -14.68 15.41
N SER A 24 -8.53 -15.51 14.77
CA SER A 24 -7.61 -14.97 13.75
C SER A 24 -8.42 -14.73 12.47
N ALA A 25 -9.55 -14.04 12.63
CA ALA A 25 -10.30 -13.46 11.53
C ALA A 25 -9.32 -12.48 10.90
N HIS A 26 -8.74 -12.93 9.79
CA HIS A 26 -8.04 -12.15 8.78
C HIS A 26 -8.01 -10.67 9.17
N ALA A 27 -6.94 -10.25 9.84
CA ALA A 27 -6.64 -8.83 9.94
C ALA A 27 -6.54 -8.37 8.49
N ASN A 28 -7.65 -7.83 7.95
CA ASN A 28 -7.66 -7.20 6.66
C ASN A 28 -6.55 -6.17 6.79
N ALA A 29 -5.50 -6.31 5.97
CA ALA A 29 -4.50 -5.27 5.88
C ALA A 29 -5.28 -3.99 5.60
N GLU A 30 -5.36 -3.11 6.59
CA GLU A 30 -6.06 -1.84 6.46
C GLU A 30 -5.27 -1.09 5.39
N PHE A 31 -5.79 -1.07 4.17
CA PHE A 31 -5.11 -0.41 3.08
C PHE A 31 -5.11 1.08 3.38
N ARG A 32 -3.91 1.64 3.43
CA ARG A 32 -3.70 3.00 3.90
C ARG A 32 -4.44 3.94 2.97
N SER A 33 -5.45 4.63 3.50
CA SER A 33 -6.19 5.67 2.78
C SER A 33 -5.26 6.74 2.19
N ALA A 34 -4.11 6.98 2.82
CA ALA A 34 -3.06 7.86 2.32
C ALA A 34 -2.51 7.44 0.94
N TRP A 35 -2.56 6.16 0.57
CA TRP A 35 -2.13 5.72 -0.76
C TRP A 35 -3.14 6.07 -1.85
N ALA A 36 -4.39 6.40 -1.47
CA ALA A 36 -5.42 6.82 -2.41
C ALA A 36 -5.41 8.32 -2.69
N ASP A 37 -4.48 9.08 -2.12
CA ASP A 37 -4.39 10.53 -2.33
C ASP A 37 -3.75 10.85 -3.70
N PRO A 38 -4.52 11.38 -4.67
CA PRO A 38 -3.98 11.71 -5.98
C PRO A 38 -2.99 12.88 -5.93
N ALA A 39 -3.14 13.83 -5.01
CA ALA A 39 -2.25 14.97 -4.90
C ALA A 39 -0.88 14.52 -4.39
N GLN A 40 -0.86 13.68 -3.34
CA GLN A 40 0.39 13.09 -2.86
C GLN A 40 1.06 12.23 -3.94
N THR A 41 0.28 11.46 -4.70
CA THR A 41 0.80 10.64 -5.81
C THR A 41 1.45 11.50 -6.90
N ARG A 42 0.86 12.66 -7.24
CA ARG A 42 1.46 13.64 -8.16
C ARG A 42 2.76 14.24 -7.64
N THR A 43 2.81 14.61 -6.37
CA THR A 43 4.03 15.14 -5.76
C THR A 43 5.18 14.13 -5.86
N LEU A 44 4.90 12.84 -5.62
CA LEU A 44 5.91 11.78 -5.77
C LEU A 44 6.34 11.59 -7.23
N GLU A 45 5.39 11.65 -8.18
CA GLU A 45 5.70 11.61 -9.63
C GLU A 45 6.62 12.76 -10.05
N GLU A 46 6.35 13.98 -9.59
CA GLU A 46 7.19 15.15 -9.89
C GLU A 46 8.60 15.02 -9.31
N LEU A 47 8.73 14.54 -8.08
CA LEU A 47 10.03 14.30 -7.46
C LEU A 47 10.82 13.21 -8.19
N LEU A 48 10.17 12.10 -8.55
CA LEU A 48 10.79 11.02 -9.30
C LEU A 48 11.20 11.48 -10.70
N TYR A 49 10.34 12.23 -11.39
CA TYR A 49 10.67 12.82 -12.69
C TYR A 49 11.89 13.74 -12.59
N GLN A 50 11.95 14.63 -11.59
CA GLN A 50 13.11 15.50 -11.39
C GLN A 50 14.41 14.71 -11.16
N ALA A 51 14.33 13.62 -10.41
CA ALA A 51 15.48 12.76 -10.16
C ALA A 51 15.96 12.10 -11.47
N ILE A 52 15.04 11.60 -12.31
CA ILE A 52 15.31 11.03 -13.64
C ILE A 52 15.94 12.09 -14.57
N GLN A 53 15.50 13.34 -14.51
CA GLN A 53 16.03 14.46 -15.29
C GLN A 53 17.42 14.96 -14.80
N GLY A 54 18.16 14.16 -14.05
CA GLY A 54 19.54 14.44 -13.67
C GLY A 54 19.70 15.38 -12.46
N LYS A 55 18.62 15.70 -11.73
CA LYS A 55 18.76 16.40 -10.42
C LYS A 55 19.31 15.49 -9.31
N GLY A 56 19.47 14.19 -9.61
CA GLY A 56 20.02 13.19 -8.70
C GLY A 56 19.04 12.72 -7.63
N VAL A 57 19.35 11.62 -6.96
CA VAL A 57 18.46 11.01 -5.93
C VAL A 57 18.29 11.85 -4.67
N GLY A 58 19.10 12.89 -4.48
CA GLY A 58 18.98 13.80 -3.33
C GLY A 58 17.58 14.42 -3.21
N VAL A 59 16.91 14.70 -4.33
CA VAL A 59 15.53 15.24 -4.33
C VAL A 59 14.48 14.25 -3.80
N LEU A 60 14.81 12.95 -3.77
CA LEU A 60 13.94 11.90 -3.23
C LEU A 60 14.14 11.64 -1.74
N THR A 61 15.18 12.21 -1.11
CA THR A 61 15.59 11.87 0.28
C THR A 61 14.44 11.95 1.29
N SER A 62 13.69 13.06 1.28
CA SER A 62 12.55 13.26 2.20
C SER A 62 11.40 12.31 1.90
N ALA A 63 11.07 12.12 0.62
CA ALA A 63 10.02 11.20 0.19
C ALA A 63 10.37 9.74 0.54
N HIS A 64 11.59 9.31 0.26
CA HIS A 64 12.11 8.00 0.64
C HIS A 64 12.02 7.79 2.15
N SER A 65 12.51 8.74 2.95
CA SER A 65 12.45 8.66 4.42
C SER A 65 11.02 8.52 4.94
N GLU A 66 10.08 9.27 4.36
CA GLU A 66 8.66 9.18 4.73
C GLU A 66 8.06 7.82 4.35
N ILE A 67 8.32 7.32 3.14
CA ILE A 67 7.85 6.02 2.68
C ILE A 67 8.44 4.91 3.56
N VAL A 68 9.73 4.97 3.90
CA VAL A 68 10.37 4.01 4.81
C VAL A 68 9.68 4.00 6.18
N ALA A 69 9.46 5.18 6.76
CA ALA A 69 8.87 5.32 8.08
C ALA A 69 7.41 4.87 8.15
N LYS A 70 6.62 5.15 7.10
CA LYS A 70 5.17 4.95 7.12
C LYS A 70 4.73 3.69 6.38
N ASP A 71 5.32 3.38 5.24
CA ASP A 71 4.72 2.50 4.24
C ASP A 71 5.49 1.18 4.06
N LEU A 72 6.78 1.13 4.43
CA LEU A 72 7.67 -0.01 4.13
C LEU A 72 7.15 -1.35 4.67
N ALA A 73 6.58 -1.38 5.88
CA ALA A 73 6.05 -2.62 6.45
C ALA A 73 4.92 -3.22 5.60
N ALA A 74 4.04 -2.37 5.05
CA ALA A 74 2.93 -2.80 4.21
C ALA A 74 3.41 -3.18 2.80
N ILE A 75 4.36 -2.42 2.24
CA ILE A 75 5.00 -2.74 0.95
C ILE A 75 5.70 -4.11 1.02
N ASN A 76 6.52 -4.33 2.05
CA ASN A 76 7.21 -5.60 2.26
C ASN A 76 6.22 -6.77 2.47
N HIS A 77 5.05 -6.52 3.06
CA HIS A 77 4.02 -7.55 3.17
C HIS A 77 3.49 -7.97 1.79
N ILE A 78 3.18 -7.01 0.92
CA ILE A 78 2.71 -7.28 -0.46
C ILE A 78 3.79 -8.01 -1.26
N GLN A 79 5.05 -7.56 -1.19
CA GLN A 79 6.17 -8.21 -1.88
C GLN A 79 6.35 -9.66 -1.44
N ARG A 80 6.30 -9.94 -0.13
CA ARG A 80 6.36 -11.33 0.37
C ARG A 80 5.22 -12.21 -0.13
N LEU A 81 4.01 -11.66 -0.33
CA LEU A 81 2.90 -12.43 -0.91
C LEU A 81 3.17 -12.75 -2.38
N ILE A 82 3.74 -11.80 -3.14
CA ILE A 82 4.15 -12.00 -4.54
C ILE A 82 5.24 -13.07 -4.64
N GLU A 83 6.30 -12.97 -3.83
CA GLU A 83 7.40 -13.94 -3.79
C GLU A 83 6.93 -15.35 -3.44
N LYS A 84 5.93 -15.46 -2.56
CA LYS A 84 5.31 -16.75 -2.20
C LYS A 84 4.33 -17.28 -3.25
N GLY A 85 3.98 -16.47 -4.25
CA GLY A 85 2.94 -16.81 -5.22
C GLY A 85 1.53 -16.91 -4.62
N ASP A 86 1.26 -16.22 -3.50
CA ASP A 86 -0.06 -16.23 -2.85
C ASP A 86 -1.05 -15.32 -3.60
N THR A 87 -1.45 -15.80 -4.78
CA THR A 87 -2.35 -15.10 -5.71
C THR A 87 -3.70 -14.76 -5.08
N GLN A 88 -4.21 -15.60 -4.18
CA GLN A 88 -5.48 -15.34 -3.50
C GLN A 88 -5.37 -14.18 -2.52
N ALA A 89 -4.30 -14.10 -1.75
CA ALA A 89 -4.07 -12.96 -0.86
C ALA A 89 -3.90 -11.67 -1.67
N ILE A 90 -3.09 -11.69 -2.73
CA ILE A 90 -2.89 -10.54 -3.63
C ILE A 90 -4.22 -10.09 -4.25
N GLN A 91 -5.06 -11.02 -4.69
CA GLN A 91 -6.37 -10.70 -5.25
C GLN A 91 -7.29 -10.05 -4.21
N ARG A 92 -7.35 -10.57 -2.97
CA ARG A 92 -8.11 -9.94 -1.88
C ARG A 92 -7.64 -8.51 -1.60
N ILE A 93 -6.34 -8.30 -1.63
CA ILE A 93 -5.75 -6.96 -1.49
C ILE A 93 -6.22 -6.06 -2.63
N SER A 94 -6.05 -6.51 -3.87
CA SER A 94 -6.40 -5.73 -5.05
C SER A 94 -7.89 -5.39 -5.13
N MET A 95 -8.79 -6.27 -4.68
CA MET A 95 -10.23 -6.00 -4.66
C MET A 95 -10.62 -4.85 -3.71
N ASN A 96 -9.79 -4.54 -2.72
CA ASN A 96 -9.99 -3.43 -1.80
C ASN A 96 -9.25 -2.16 -2.24
N MET A 97 -8.53 -2.20 -3.36
CA MET A 97 -7.81 -1.08 -3.92
C MET A 97 -8.55 -0.53 -5.14
N ASN A 98 -8.61 0.78 -5.25
CA ASN A 98 -9.03 1.46 -6.48
C ASN A 98 -7.81 1.96 -7.27
N ALA A 99 -8.05 2.60 -8.41
CA ALA A 99 -6.98 3.12 -9.26
C ALA A 99 -6.01 4.07 -8.54
N CYS A 100 -6.49 4.88 -7.59
CA CYS A 100 -5.64 5.77 -6.82
C CYS A 100 -4.70 5.00 -5.89
N HIS A 101 -5.19 3.98 -5.19
CA HIS A 101 -4.34 3.13 -4.37
C HIS A 101 -3.27 2.43 -5.21
N HIS A 102 -3.64 1.94 -6.41
CA HIS A 102 -2.69 1.31 -7.32
C HIS A 102 -1.63 2.31 -7.80
N ALA A 103 -2.02 3.51 -8.23
CA ALA A 103 -1.07 4.56 -8.61
C ALA A 103 -0.13 4.92 -7.44
N GLY A 104 -0.70 5.08 -6.24
CA GLY A 104 0.01 5.44 -5.03
C GLY A 104 1.03 4.39 -4.57
N VAL A 105 0.72 3.09 -4.66
CA VAL A 105 1.70 2.03 -4.33
C VAL A 105 2.77 1.91 -5.40
N THR A 106 2.41 2.02 -6.69
CA THR A 106 3.37 1.90 -7.80
C THR A 106 4.40 3.03 -7.74
N ILE A 107 3.99 4.29 -7.51
CA ILE A 107 4.96 5.39 -7.42
C ILE A 107 5.89 5.26 -6.21
N ARG A 108 5.39 4.77 -5.07
CA ARG A 108 6.21 4.55 -3.87
C ARG A 108 7.27 3.48 -4.10
N LEU A 109 6.91 2.38 -4.74
CA LEU A 109 7.87 1.34 -5.15
C LEU A 109 8.94 1.89 -6.08
N MET A 110 8.55 2.70 -7.07
CA MET A 110 9.51 3.33 -7.98
C MET A 110 10.44 4.31 -7.26
N VAL A 111 9.94 5.10 -6.30
CA VAL A 111 10.76 6.01 -5.47
C VAL A 111 11.75 5.23 -4.60
N LEU A 112 11.31 4.15 -3.94
CA LEU A 112 12.20 3.27 -3.16
C LEU A 112 13.29 2.68 -4.05
N GLY A 113 12.91 2.04 -5.16
CA GLY A 113 13.86 1.44 -6.09
C GLY A 113 14.84 2.45 -6.67
N ALA A 114 14.37 3.63 -7.08
CA ALA A 114 15.22 4.70 -7.59
C ALA A 114 16.25 5.17 -6.55
N TYR A 115 15.84 5.32 -5.29
CA TYR A 115 16.73 5.79 -4.23
C TYR A 115 17.74 4.72 -3.80
N GLU A 116 17.30 3.47 -3.67
CA GLU A 116 18.14 2.36 -3.18
C GLU A 116 19.14 1.85 -4.22
N THR A 117 18.82 1.96 -5.51
CA THR A 117 19.72 1.53 -6.61
C THR A 117 20.74 2.59 -7.00
N ALA A 118 20.55 3.84 -6.58
CA ALA A 118 21.52 4.89 -6.76
C ALA A 118 22.57 4.86 -5.65
N GLU A 119 23.82 4.61 -6.00
CA GLU A 119 24.91 4.75 -5.02
C GLU A 119 25.04 6.23 -4.59
N PRO A 120 25.25 6.51 -3.29
CA PRO A 120 25.50 7.87 -2.82
C PRO A 120 26.69 8.51 -3.55
N GLY A 121 26.45 9.61 -4.27
CA GLY A 121 27.47 10.32 -5.07
C GLY A 121 27.67 9.78 -6.48
N SER A 122 26.92 8.75 -6.88
CA SER A 122 26.93 8.23 -8.25
C SER A 122 26.05 9.06 -9.17
N GLN A 123 26.56 9.39 -10.35
CA GLN A 123 25.78 9.96 -11.46
C GLN A 123 24.97 8.87 -12.20
N ARG A 124 24.83 7.68 -11.63
CA ARG A 124 24.10 6.58 -12.27
C ARG A 124 22.68 7.02 -12.54
N GLU A 125 22.31 6.91 -13.81
CA GLU A 125 21.00 7.28 -14.31
C GLU A 125 19.94 6.43 -13.60
N ILE A 126 18.91 7.11 -13.08
CA ILE A 126 17.76 6.45 -12.49
C ILE A 126 16.96 5.83 -13.63
N ALA A 127 17.04 4.50 -13.76
CA ALA A 127 16.28 3.76 -14.75
C ALA A 127 14.98 3.24 -14.12
N ILE A 128 13.85 3.66 -14.66
CA ILE A 128 12.54 3.07 -14.39
C ILE A 128 12.16 2.20 -15.58
N SER A 129 11.67 0.98 -15.33
CA SER A 129 11.23 0.10 -16.41
C SER A 129 10.06 0.76 -17.17
N SER A 130 10.02 0.60 -18.49
CA SER A 130 8.92 1.12 -19.31
C SER A 130 7.58 0.51 -18.90
N GLU A 131 7.58 -0.76 -18.46
CA GLU A 131 6.39 -1.45 -17.96
C GLU A 131 5.84 -0.80 -16.68
N ASP A 132 6.69 -0.51 -15.69
CA ASP A 132 6.26 0.13 -14.44
C ASP A 132 5.79 1.55 -14.68
N ALA A 133 6.49 2.29 -15.56
CA ALA A 133 6.12 3.63 -15.95
C ALA A 133 4.75 3.68 -16.63
N GLN A 134 4.50 2.78 -17.60
CA GLN A 134 3.20 2.68 -18.28
C GLN A 134 2.08 2.26 -17.32
N ARG A 135 2.33 1.25 -16.49
CA ARG A 135 1.35 0.78 -15.50
C ARG A 135 0.97 1.89 -14.51
N PHE A 136 1.96 2.67 -14.05
CA PHE A 136 1.71 3.85 -13.23
C PHE A 136 0.85 4.88 -13.97
N ALA A 137 1.22 5.25 -15.20
CA ALA A 137 0.49 6.23 -16.00
C ALA A 137 -0.98 5.83 -16.16
N GLU A 138 -1.26 4.56 -16.49
CA GLU A 138 -2.62 4.07 -16.63
C GLU A 138 -3.43 4.11 -15.32
N TYR A 139 -2.82 3.75 -14.18
CA TYR A 139 -3.49 3.85 -12.89
C TYR A 139 -3.75 5.29 -12.49
N MET A 140 -2.79 6.18 -12.75
CA MET A 140 -2.91 7.58 -12.39
C MET A 140 -3.97 8.30 -13.24
N ASP A 141 -4.04 8.03 -14.54
CA ASP A 141 -5.10 8.54 -15.42
C ASP A 141 -6.49 8.12 -14.94
N ARG A 142 -6.63 6.85 -14.51
CA ARG A 142 -7.89 6.35 -13.92
C ARG A 142 -8.18 7.05 -12.59
N CYS A 143 -7.17 7.23 -11.74
CA CYS A 143 -7.30 7.92 -10.47
C CYS A 143 -7.75 9.38 -10.63
N GLU A 144 -7.15 10.15 -11.54
CA GLU A 144 -7.50 11.55 -11.77
C GLU A 144 -8.94 11.72 -12.25
N ARG A 145 -9.40 10.82 -13.14
CA ARG A 145 -10.81 10.78 -13.56
C ARG A 145 -11.77 10.53 -12.40
N MET A 146 -11.44 9.57 -11.53
CA MET A 146 -12.26 9.27 -10.34
C MET A 146 -12.29 10.43 -9.36
N SER A 147 -11.16 11.11 -9.18
CA SER A 147 -10.98 12.23 -8.26
C SER A 147 -11.41 13.58 -8.84
N LYS A 148 -11.93 13.61 -10.08
CA LYS A 148 -12.34 14.83 -10.80
C LYS A 148 -11.24 15.89 -10.88
N MET A 149 -9.97 15.46 -10.91
CA MET A 149 -8.84 16.35 -11.13
C MET A 149 -8.69 16.67 -12.62
N SER A 150 -8.17 17.84 -12.94
CA SER A 150 -7.81 18.17 -14.32
C SER A 150 -6.75 17.19 -14.81
N GLY A 151 -6.98 16.56 -15.96
CA GLY A 151 -6.04 15.61 -16.57
C GLY A 151 -4.71 16.29 -16.88
N ASN A 152 -3.77 16.19 -15.95
CA ASN A 152 -2.45 16.77 -16.09
C ASN A 152 -1.60 15.85 -16.96
N ARG A 153 -0.66 16.44 -17.72
CA ARG A 153 0.31 15.65 -18.49
C ARG A 153 1.08 14.71 -17.55
N ARG A 154 1.13 13.42 -17.90
CA ARG A 154 1.99 12.43 -17.22
C ARG A 154 3.44 12.75 -17.47
N LEU A 155 4.22 12.77 -16.39
CA LEU A 155 5.67 13.02 -16.43
C LEU A 155 6.45 11.71 -16.57
N ILE A 156 5.85 10.60 -16.13
CA ILE A 156 6.41 9.26 -16.18
C ILE A 156 5.44 8.36 -16.94
N GLY A 157 5.96 7.54 -17.86
CA GLY A 157 5.14 6.58 -18.63
C GLY A 157 4.40 7.20 -19.82
N THR A 158 4.71 8.43 -20.21
CA THR A 158 4.32 8.97 -21.51
C THR A 158 5.12 8.28 -22.62
N PRO A 159 4.51 7.96 -23.78
CA PRO A 159 5.26 7.58 -24.98
C PRO A 159 6.18 8.71 -25.46
#